data_AF-A0A356V3K4-F1
#
_entry.id   AF-A0A356V3K4-F1
#
_cell.length_a   1.000
_cell.length_b   1.000
_cell.length_c   1.000
_cell.angle_alpha   90.00
_cell.angle_beta   90.00
_cell.angle_gamma   90.00
#
_symmetry.space_group_name_H-M   'P 1'
#
loop_
_entity.id
_entity.type
_entity.pdbx_description
1 polymer ?
#
loop_
_entity_poly.entity_id
_entity_poly.type
_entity_poly.pdbx_seq_one_letter_code
_entity_poly.pdbx_strand_id
1 'polypeptide(L)'
;MISLNALNLSINGTKILKDVSFNIDQGQIFGLVGESGSGKSMTALAMMQLLPEGSEARGRIFVDGDDVLSLSETEICALRGNEIGMIFQEPM
;
A
#
# COMPACT_ATOMS: atom_id res chain seq x y z
N MET A 1 2.54 -2.31 13.41
CA MET A 1 3.69 -2.76 12.59
C MET A 1 3.21 -2.89 11.16
N ILE A 2 4.00 -2.42 10.19
CA ILE A 2 3.67 -2.52 8.77
C ILE A 2 4.81 -3.26 8.06
N SER A 3 4.49 -4.19 7.16
CA SER A 3 5.50 -4.82 6.30
C SER A 3 5.01 -5.02 4.87
N LEU A 4 5.87 -4.76 3.90
CA LEU A 4 5.67 -5.08 2.50
C LEU A 4 6.67 -6.15 2.11
N ASN A 5 6.18 -7.21 1.47
CA ASN A 5 7.01 -8.33 1.02
C ASN A 5 6.76 -8.58 -0.47
N ALA A 6 7.79 -8.31 -1.27
CA ALA A 6 7.82 -8.49 -2.71
C ALA A 6 6.61 -7.88 -3.44
N LEU A 7 6.23 -6.65 -3.06
CA LEU A 7 5.10 -5.96 -3.67
C LEU A 7 5.41 -5.63 -5.13
N ASN A 8 4.61 -6.21 -6.01
CA ASN A 8 4.58 -5.93 -7.43
C ASN A 8 3.23 -5.35 -7.78
N LEU A 9 3.22 -4.31 -8.61
CA LEU A 9 1.99 -3.64 -9.04
C LEU A 9 2.04 -3.38 -10.54
N SER A 10 0.98 -3.73 -11.24
CA SER A 10 0.75 -3.32 -12.61
C SER A 10 -0.61 -2.67 -12.79
N ILE A 11 -0.70 -1.71 -13.70
CA ILE A 11 -1.97 -1.10 -14.12
C ILE A 11 -2.13 -1.34 -15.61
N ASN A 12 -3.21 -1.99 -16.03
CA ASN A 12 -3.47 -2.29 -17.43
C ASN A 12 -2.26 -2.93 -18.14
N GLY A 13 -1.57 -3.86 -17.47
CA GLY A 13 -0.38 -4.56 -17.96
C GLY A 13 0.95 -3.79 -17.86
N THR A 14 0.93 -2.51 -17.50
CA THR A 14 2.16 -1.71 -17.31
C THR A 14 2.69 -1.89 -15.89
N LYS A 15 3.96 -2.29 -15.75
CA LYS A 15 4.60 -2.47 -14.43
C LYS A 15 4.89 -1.11 -13.78
N ILE A 16 4.28 -0.87 -12.62
CA ILE A 16 4.40 0.36 -11.82
C ILE A 16 5.35 0.15 -10.64
N LEU A 17 5.16 -0.92 -9.86
CA LEU A 17 6.07 -1.31 -8.78
C LEU A 17 6.72 -2.65 -9.08
N LYS A 18 7.99 -2.77 -8.71
CA LYS A 18 8.82 -3.96 -8.94
C LYS A 18 9.48 -4.34 -7.63
N ASP A 19 9.00 -5.42 -7.02
CA ASP A 19 9.61 -6.06 -5.83
C ASP A 19 9.90 -5.08 -4.68
N VAL A 20 8.90 -4.30 -4.27
CA VAL A 20 9.04 -3.37 -3.15
C VAL A 20 8.92 -4.15 -1.83
N SER A 21 9.98 -4.10 -1.02
CA SER A 21 10.02 -4.76 0.28
C SER A 21 10.63 -3.86 1.35
N PHE A 22 9.92 -3.66 2.47
CA PHE A 22 10.42 -2.96 3.64
C PHE A 22 9.51 -3.20 4.86
N ASN A 23 10.04 -2.92 6.05
CA ASN A 23 9.30 -2.99 7.32
C ASN A 23 9.29 -1.61 7.99
N ILE A 24 8.18 -1.29 8.63
CA ILE A 24 8.02 -0.12 9.50
C ILE A 24 7.60 -0.64 10.87
N ASP A 25 8.49 -0.46 11.85
CA ASP A 25 8.27 -0.89 13.22
C ASP A 25 7.30 0.05 13.96
N GLN A 26 6.73 -0.45 15.05
CA GLN A 26 5.85 0.36 15.89
C GLN A 26 6.61 1.57 16.46
N GLY A 27 6.00 2.76 16.35
CA GLY A 27 6.61 4.01 16.81
C GLY A 27 7.67 4.58 15.86
N GLN A 28 7.92 3.93 14.71
CA GLN A 28 8.87 4.43 13.73
C GLN A 28 8.23 5.51 12.83
N ILE A 29 8.97 6.60 12.63
CA ILE A 29 8.68 7.56 11.55
C ILE A 29 9.45 7.10 10.32
N PHE A 30 8.73 6.81 9.24
CA PHE A 30 9.30 6.34 7.98
C PHE A 30 9.03 7.35 6.86
N GLY A 31 10.05 7.63 6.05
CA GLY A 31 9.95 8.51 4.89
C GLY A 31 10.32 7.78 3.60
N LEU A 32 9.37 7.69 2.66
CA LEU A 32 9.61 7.15 1.33
C LEU A 32 9.88 8.29 0.34
N VAL A 33 11.12 8.40 -0.13
CA VAL A 33 11.57 9.48 -1.03
C VAL A 33 11.98 8.95 -2.39
N GLY A 34 11.96 9.82 -3.41
CA GLY A 34 12.29 9.47 -4.79
C GLY A 34 11.71 10.47 -5.79
N GLU A 35 12.13 10.39 -7.05
CA GLU A 35 11.71 11.29 -8.13
C GLU A 35 10.20 11.17 -8.46
N SER A 36 9.65 12.17 -9.16
CA SER A 36 8.27 12.07 -9.65
C SER A 36 8.07 10.80 -10.49
N GLY A 37 6.95 10.10 -10.28
CA GLY A 37 6.67 8.84 -10.97
C GLY A 37 7.40 7.61 -10.42
N SER A 38 8.23 7.72 -9.37
CA SER A 38 8.95 6.57 -8.80
C SER A 38 8.10 5.54 -8.04
N GLY A 39 6.77 5.70 -8.01
CA GLY A 39 5.86 4.75 -7.36
C GLY A 39 5.59 4.99 -5.87
N LYS A 40 6.00 6.13 -5.29
CA LYS A 40 5.75 6.45 -3.86
C LYS A 40 4.27 6.43 -3.50
N SER A 41 3.46 7.22 -4.21
CA SER A 41 2.02 7.30 -3.96
C SER A 41 1.34 5.96 -4.21
N MET A 42 1.77 5.22 -5.23
CA MET A 42 1.24 3.89 -5.53
C MET A 42 1.55 2.86 -4.44
N THR A 43 2.71 2.96 -3.81
CA THR A 43 3.08 2.12 -2.66
C THR A 43 2.15 2.41 -1.47
N ALA A 44 1.93 3.70 -1.16
CA ALA A 44 1.02 4.09 -0.09
C ALA A 44 -0.44 3.70 -0.37
N LEU A 45 -0.92 3.88 -1.61
CA LEU A 45 -2.26 3.47 -2.02
C LEU A 45 -2.46 1.96 -1.98
N ALA A 46 -1.43 1.17 -2.34
CA ALA A 46 -1.48 -0.28 -2.21
C ALA A 46 -1.69 -0.73 -0.77
N MET A 47 -1.02 -0.08 0.20
CA MET A 47 -1.21 -0.36 1.63
C MET A 47 -2.63 -0.05 2.11
N MET A 48 -3.29 0.92 1.50
CA MET A 48 -4.67 1.27 1.79
C MET A 48 -5.68 0.47 0.96
N GLN A 49 -5.25 -0.39 0.03
CA GLN A 49 -6.10 -0.98 -1.03
C GLN A 49 -6.94 0.06 -1.80
N LEU A 50 -6.41 1.27 -1.99
CA LEU A 50 -7.06 2.36 -2.75
C LEU A 50 -6.44 2.51 -4.14
N LEU A 51 -6.08 1.39 -4.75
CA LEU A 51 -5.46 1.36 -6.07
C LEU A 51 -6.49 1.73 -7.15
N PRO A 52 -6.07 2.42 -8.23
CA PRO A 52 -6.97 2.75 -9.33
C PRO A 52 -7.50 1.50 -10.04
N GLU A 53 -8.59 1.64 -10.78
CA GLU A 53 -9.14 0.55 -11.58
C GLU A 53 -8.11 -0.05 -12.56
N GLY A 54 -8.21 -1.36 -12.80
CA GLY A 54 -7.27 -2.09 -13.66
C GLY A 54 -5.91 -2.35 -13.00
N SER A 55 -5.78 -2.09 -11.69
CA SER A 55 -4.60 -2.45 -10.90
C SER A 55 -4.60 -3.94 -10.54
N GLU A 56 -3.43 -4.56 -10.68
CA GLU A 56 -3.12 -5.88 -10.11
C GLU A 56 -1.94 -5.75 -9.15
N ALA A 57 -2.19 -5.99 -7.87
CA ALA A 57 -1.15 -6.07 -6.84
C ALA A 57 -0.84 -7.53 -6.51
N ARG A 58 0.43 -7.85 -6.34
CA ARG A 58 0.92 -9.18 -5.92
C ARG A 58 2.03 -9.00 -4.88
N GLY A 59 2.19 -10.00 -4.02
CA GLY A 59 3.08 -9.93 -2.85
C GLY A 59 2.25 -10.05 -1.58
N ARG A 60 2.75 -9.48 -0.48
CA ARG A 60 1.99 -9.37 0.77
C ARG A 60 2.19 -8.00 1.39
N ILE A 61 1.15 -7.47 1.99
CA ILE A 61 1.21 -6.22 2.75
C ILE A 61 0.54 -6.47 4.09
N PHE A 62 1.31 -6.48 5.17
CA PHE A 62 0.76 -6.65 6.50
C PHE A 62 0.60 -5.29 7.19
N VAL A 63 -0.58 -5.07 7.78
CA VAL A 63 -0.86 -3.98 8.72
C VAL A 63 -1.35 -4.62 10.00
N ASP A 64 -0.57 -4.46 11.07
CA ASP A 64 -0.85 -5.03 12.40
C ASP A 64 -1.18 -6.54 12.43
N GLY A 65 -0.61 -7.28 11.48
CA GLY A 65 -0.73 -8.73 11.37
C GLY A 65 -1.69 -9.20 10.27
N ASP A 66 -2.52 -8.31 9.74
CA ASP A 66 -3.48 -8.64 8.68
C ASP A 66 -2.87 -8.40 7.29
N ASP A 67 -2.88 -9.42 6.43
CA ASP A 67 -2.47 -9.27 5.03
C ASP A 67 -3.57 -8.57 4.25
N VAL A 68 -3.42 -7.26 4.05
CA VAL A 68 -4.46 -6.42 3.49
C VAL A 68 -4.85 -6.87 2.08
N LEU A 69 -3.94 -7.42 1.27
CA LEU A 69 -4.28 -7.87 -0.09
C LEU A 69 -5.22 -9.09 -0.13
N SER A 70 -5.39 -9.77 1.00
CA SER A 70 -6.27 -10.94 1.15
C SER A 70 -7.63 -10.61 1.76
N LEU A 71 -7.80 -9.40 2.28
CA LEU A 71 -9.01 -8.96 2.95
C LEU A 71 -10.13 -8.66 1.95
N SER A 72 -11.36 -9.01 2.32
CA SER A 72 -12.56 -8.56 1.63
C SER A 72 -12.78 -7.04 1.80
N GLU A 73 -13.66 -6.47 0.97
CA GLU A 73 -13.96 -5.03 1.06
C GLU A 73 -14.52 -4.63 2.44
N THR A 74 -15.30 -5.51 3.08
CA THR A 74 -15.85 -5.24 4.42
C THR A 74 -14.75 -5.22 5.48
N GLU A 75 -13.80 -6.15 5.41
CA GLU A 75 -12.70 -6.24 6.37
C GLU A 75 -11.73 -5.06 6.21
N ILE A 76 -11.34 -4.71 4.98
CA ILE A 76 -10.46 -3.57 4.76
C ILE A 76 -11.15 -2.24 5.13
N CYS A 77 -12.47 -2.11 4.91
CA CYS A 77 -13.24 -0.95 5.38
C CYS A 77 -13.22 -0.83 6.91
N ALA A 78 -13.28 -1.93 7.65
CA ALA A 78 -13.20 -1.90 9.12
C ALA A 78 -11.79 -1.50 9.61
N LEU A 79 -10.74 -1.89 8.87
CA LEU A 79 -9.35 -1.55 9.17
C LEU A 79 -9.04 -0.08 8.87
N ARG A 80 -9.55 0.46 7.75
CA ARG A 80 -9.44 1.87 7.39
C ARG A 80 -10.16 2.75 8.41
N GLY A 81 -9.47 3.77 8.91
CA GLY A 81 -9.99 4.74 9.88
C GLY A 81 -9.89 4.32 11.34
N ASN A 82 -9.88 3.01 11.63
CA ASN A 82 -9.65 2.51 12.99
C ASN A 82 -8.16 2.23 13.26
N GLU A 83 -7.49 1.47 12.39
CA GLU A 83 -6.09 1.08 12.56
C GLU A 83 -5.15 1.88 11.65
N ILE A 84 -5.59 2.22 10.43
CA ILE A 84 -4.80 2.99 9.48
C ILE A 84 -5.59 4.16 8.88
N GLY A 85 -4.97 5.34 8.86
CA GLY A 85 -5.50 6.55 8.26
C GLY A 85 -4.58 7.09 7.16
N MET A 86 -5.16 7.76 6.17
CA MET A 86 -4.42 8.41 5.10
C MET A 86 -4.80 9.88 5.00
N ILE A 87 -3.79 10.73 4.85
CA ILE A 87 -3.94 12.13 4.45
C ILE A 87 -3.45 12.23 3.01
N PHE A 88 -4.35 12.60 2.11
CA PHE A 88 -4.08 12.61 0.67
C PHE A 88 -3.21 13.82 0.26
N GLN A 89 -2.43 13.64 -0.81
CA GLN A 89 -1.56 14.68 -1.36
C GLN A 89 -2.35 15.85 -1.97
N GLU A 90 -3.42 15.53 -2.69
CA GLU A 90 -4.43 16.47 -3.15
C GLU A 90 -5.76 16.06 -2.50
N PRO A 91 -6.58 17.01 -2.01
CA PRO A 91 -7.92 16.67 -1.57
C PRO A 91 -8.68 16.11 -2.78
N MET A 92 -9.06 14.83 -2.71
CA MET A 92 -9.92 14.19 -3.73
C MET A 92 -11.32 14.78 -3.71
#